data_AF-A0AA43F4N9-F1
#
_entry.id   AF-A0AA43F4N9-F1
#
_cell.length_a   1.000
_cell.length_b   1.000
_cell.length_c   1.000
_cell.angle_alpha   90.00
_cell.angle_beta   90.00
_cell.angle_gamma   90.00
#
_symmetry.space_group_name_H-M   'P 1'
#
loop_
_entity.id
_entity.type
_entity.pdbx_description
1 polymer ?
#
loop_
_entity_poly.entity_id
_entity_poly.type
_entity_poly.pdbx_seq_one_letter_code
_entity_poly.pdbx_strand_id
1 'polypeptide(L)'
;MRDTTLDGQSLLGLSGILFLALSGCNPDDSPIRADNEVLKKQVARQESLLGSLQDGSKVMQQQIDLLNQELRDAKNLNEELDQQLDEAKEMIGTQVAQSLKVEDKGAQAETLPRSLEIVSKVVEEALSRNGYRLKVSVKTDHRAVYVTERKVSNPVTLEVTGSRNQYLVSLESLPDNQTKLAVKAEFERVAQGGRVLSVSAEETVEIEQRLIRELSKALATPAKT
;
A
#
# COMPACT_ATOMS: atom_id res chain seq x y z
N MET A 1 -2.94 12.41 101.89
CA MET A 1 -3.38 12.50 103.30
C MET A 1 -3.08 13.91 103.77
N ARG A 2 -4.13 14.72 104.06
CA ARG A 2 -4.13 15.93 104.91
C ARG A 2 -3.27 17.13 104.40
N ASP A 3 -3.64 18.40 104.53
CA ASP A 3 -4.84 19.10 105.00
C ASP A 3 -4.64 20.62 104.72
N THR A 4 -5.76 21.33 104.61
CA THR A 4 -6.07 22.71 105.09
C THR A 4 -5.23 23.95 104.71
N THR A 5 -5.83 24.79 103.87
CA THR A 5 -6.38 26.15 104.13
C THR A 5 -5.69 27.21 105.00
N LEU A 6 -5.79 28.46 104.48
CA LEU A 6 -6.28 29.73 105.09
C LEU A 6 -5.27 30.80 105.60
N ASP A 7 -5.30 31.93 104.86
CA ASP A 7 -5.66 33.31 105.31
C ASP A 7 -4.61 34.38 105.69
N GLY A 8 -4.98 35.64 105.37
CA GLY A 8 -4.61 36.87 106.09
C GLY A 8 -3.58 37.82 105.44
N GLN A 9 -3.98 38.82 104.62
CA GLN A 9 -4.22 40.25 104.96
C GLN A 9 -2.97 41.16 105.16
N SER A 10 -2.67 42.04 104.18
CA SER A 10 -2.87 43.53 104.19
C SER A 10 -1.59 44.31 104.59
N LEU A 11 -1.24 45.54 104.17
CA LEU A 11 -1.97 46.76 103.77
C LEU A 11 -0.95 47.81 103.19
N LEU A 12 -1.40 48.68 102.26
CA LEU A 12 -0.90 50.05 101.86
C LEU A 12 0.52 50.23 101.26
N GLY A 13 0.77 51.07 100.25
CA GLY A 13 -0.05 52.05 99.50
C GLY A 13 0.83 52.97 98.62
N LEU A 14 0.16 53.80 97.78
CA LEU A 14 0.64 55.00 97.04
C LEU A 14 1.62 54.73 95.86
N SER A 15 1.62 55.40 94.72
CA SER A 15 0.80 56.49 94.14
C SER A 15 1.30 56.68 92.69
N GLY A 16 0.37 56.77 91.73
CA GLY A 16 0.41 57.72 90.61
C GLY A 16 1.53 57.62 89.57
N ILE A 17 1.14 57.37 88.32
CA ILE A 17 1.38 58.26 87.16
C ILE A 17 0.76 57.59 85.92
N LEU A 18 -0.39 58.14 85.52
CA LEU A 18 -1.01 57.97 84.21
C LEU A 18 -0.37 59.04 83.30
N PHE A 19 0.57 58.65 82.44
CA PHE A 19 1.05 59.50 81.35
C PHE A 19 0.47 58.98 80.03
N LEU A 20 -0.68 59.54 79.66
CA LEU A 20 -1.09 59.68 78.26
C LEU A 20 -0.63 61.07 77.82
N ALA A 21 0.49 61.12 77.10
CA ALA A 21 0.85 62.27 76.28
C ALA A 21 1.39 61.74 74.94
N LEU A 22 0.49 61.80 73.96
CA LEU A 22 0.73 61.67 72.54
C LEU A 22 1.89 62.57 72.12
N SER A 23 2.94 62.00 71.53
CA SER A 23 3.89 62.74 70.71
C SER A 23 4.57 61.79 69.74
N GLY A 24 4.12 61.83 68.47
CA GLY A 24 4.93 61.49 67.31
C GLY A 24 4.96 60.02 66.88
N CYS A 25 3.85 59.51 66.33
CA CYS A 25 3.94 58.50 65.28
C CYS A 25 3.50 59.17 63.98
N ASN A 26 4.41 59.28 63.01
CA ASN A 26 4.04 59.73 61.66
C ASN A 26 2.95 58.78 61.13
N PRO A 27 1.81 59.29 60.61
CA PRO A 27 0.74 58.45 60.05
C PRO A 27 1.11 57.79 58.71
N ASP A 28 2.39 57.74 58.32
CA ASP A 28 2.81 57.28 57.00
C ASP A 28 3.42 55.86 56.94
N ASP A 29 3.83 55.27 58.07
CA ASP A 29 4.37 53.90 58.12
C ASP A 29 3.42 52.96 58.88
N SER A 30 2.29 52.59 58.25
CA SER A 30 1.48 51.47 58.74
C SER A 30 1.90 50.17 58.05
N PRO A 31 2.15 49.07 58.78
CA PRO A 31 2.53 47.77 58.20
C PRO A 31 1.46 47.24 57.21
N ILE A 32 0.21 47.64 57.39
CA ILE A 32 -0.91 47.34 56.49
C ILE A 32 -0.73 47.95 55.08
N ARG A 33 -0.05 49.10 54.98
CA ARG A 33 0.24 49.76 53.69
C ARG A 33 1.35 49.04 52.95
N ALA A 34 2.38 48.60 53.67
CA ALA A 34 3.45 47.76 53.14
C ALA A 34 2.93 46.39 52.67
N ASP A 35 2.08 45.75 53.46
CA ASP A 35 1.42 44.49 53.06
C ASP A 35 0.49 44.70 51.87
N ASN A 36 -0.27 45.81 51.81
CA ASN A 36 -1.06 46.16 50.63
C ASN A 36 -0.20 46.35 49.37
N GLU A 37 0.99 46.94 49.49
CA GLU A 37 1.91 47.03 48.36
C GLU A 37 2.43 45.67 47.91
N VAL A 38 2.72 44.77 48.85
CA VAL A 38 3.13 43.39 48.55
C VAL A 38 1.99 42.63 47.87
N LEU A 39 0.76 42.74 48.37
CA LEU A 39 -0.42 42.13 47.75
C LEU A 39 -0.66 42.70 46.34
N LYS A 40 -0.57 44.01 46.14
CA LYS A 40 -0.69 44.63 44.79
C LYS A 40 0.37 44.11 43.82
N LYS A 41 1.62 43.96 44.29
CA LYS A 41 2.69 43.37 43.49
C LYS A 41 2.43 41.89 43.16
N GLN A 42 1.83 41.12 44.07
CA GLN A 42 1.44 39.74 43.81
C GLN A 42 0.28 39.63 42.82
N VAL A 43 -0.74 40.48 42.95
CA VAL A 43 -1.87 40.55 42.00
C VAL A 43 -1.38 40.92 40.61
N ALA A 44 -0.52 41.93 40.49
CA ALA A 44 0.07 42.30 39.19
C ALA A 44 0.88 41.15 38.55
N ARG A 45 1.56 40.33 39.37
CA ARG A 45 2.24 39.12 38.88
C ARG A 45 1.24 38.05 38.44
N GLN A 46 0.15 37.84 39.17
CA GLN A 46 -0.89 36.89 38.79
C GLN A 46 -1.62 37.32 37.51
N GLU A 47 -1.93 38.59 37.35
CA GLU A 47 -2.52 39.15 36.13
C GLU A 47 -1.59 38.98 34.92
N SER A 48 -0.28 39.22 35.11
CA SER A 48 0.73 38.97 34.08
C SER A 48 0.81 37.49 33.69
N LEU A 49 0.71 36.57 34.66
CA LEU A 49 0.68 35.12 34.38
C LEU A 49 -0.59 34.71 33.64
N LEU A 50 -1.75 35.27 34.00
CA LEU A 50 -3.01 35.02 33.29
C LEU A 50 -2.95 35.51 31.84
N GLY A 51 -2.37 36.69 31.59
CA GLY A 51 -2.13 37.20 30.24
C GLY A 51 -1.23 36.26 29.43
N SER A 52 -0.11 35.82 30.01
CA SER A 52 0.81 34.89 29.35
C SER A 52 0.18 33.53 29.04
N LEU A 53 -0.67 33.01 29.94
CA LEU A 53 -1.38 31.75 29.73
C LEU A 53 -2.48 31.88 28.67
N GLN A 54 -3.20 33.00 28.65
CA GLN A 54 -4.21 33.28 27.64
C GLN A 54 -3.58 33.37 26.25
N ASP A 55 -2.45 34.06 26.13
CA ASP A 55 -1.74 34.16 24.85
C ASP A 55 -1.12 32.81 24.44
N GLY A 56 -0.59 32.04 25.40
CA GLY A 56 -0.17 30.65 25.16
C GLY A 56 -1.30 29.76 24.65
N SER A 57 -2.51 29.91 25.20
CA SER A 57 -3.69 29.17 24.73
C SER A 57 -4.10 29.56 23.31
N LYS A 58 -3.96 30.83 22.92
CA LYS A 58 -4.24 31.27 21.54
C LYS A 58 -3.24 30.68 20.55
N VAL A 59 -1.94 30.72 20.89
CA VAL A 59 -0.88 30.14 20.06
C VAL A 59 -1.08 28.64 19.91
N MET A 60 -1.41 27.94 21.00
CA MET A 60 -1.67 26.50 20.94
C MET A 60 -2.90 26.19 20.08
N GLN A 61 -3.97 26.98 20.19
CA GLN A 61 -5.16 26.81 19.35
C GLN A 61 -4.83 27.06 17.87
N GLN A 62 -4.08 28.11 17.56
CA GLN A 62 -3.59 28.38 16.20
C GLN A 62 -2.74 27.23 15.67
N GLN A 63 -1.90 26.63 16.51
CA GLN A 63 -1.06 25.51 16.11
C GLN A 63 -1.88 24.24 15.84
N ILE A 64 -2.94 23.99 16.61
CA ILE A 64 -3.91 22.90 16.36
C ILE A 64 -4.64 23.14 15.03
N ASP A 65 -5.09 24.37 14.78
CA ASP A 65 -5.82 24.71 13.56
C ASP A 65 -4.94 24.53 12.31
N LEU A 66 -3.65 24.94 12.39
CA LEU A 66 -2.68 24.75 11.32
C LEU A 66 -2.44 23.25 11.03
N LEU A 67 -2.22 22.44 12.05
CA LEU A 67 -2.02 20.99 11.88
C LEU A 67 -3.25 20.30 11.27
N ASN A 68 -4.46 20.72 11.67
CA ASN A 68 -5.68 20.19 11.09
C ASN A 68 -5.86 20.59 9.62
N GLN A 69 -5.35 21.76 9.23
CA GLN A 69 -5.32 22.19 7.84
C GLN A 69 -4.33 21.34 7.03
N GLU A 70 -3.10 21.18 7.51
CA GLU A 70 -2.08 20.35 6.85
C GLU A 70 -2.56 18.90 6.68
N LEU A 71 -3.26 18.34 7.67
CA LEU A 71 -3.84 17.00 7.58
C LEU A 71 -4.94 16.90 6.51
N ARG A 72 -5.74 17.95 6.31
CA ARG A 72 -6.75 17.97 5.24
C ARG A 72 -6.09 18.09 3.87
N ASP A 73 -5.09 18.96 3.74
CA ASP A 73 -4.38 19.17 2.48
C ASP A 73 -3.62 17.91 2.06
N ALA A 74 -2.95 17.23 3.00
CA ALA A 74 -2.28 15.96 2.74
C ALA A 74 -3.24 14.85 2.31
N LYS A 75 -4.44 14.79 2.91
CA LYS A 75 -5.48 13.82 2.50
C LYS A 75 -5.98 14.07 1.09
N ASN A 76 -6.30 15.33 0.77
CA ASN A 76 -6.78 15.70 -0.56
C ASN A 76 -5.74 15.39 -1.64
N LEU A 77 -4.46 15.67 -1.36
CA LEU A 77 -3.37 15.36 -2.30
C LEU A 77 -3.20 13.85 -2.50
N ASN A 78 -3.42 13.05 -1.46
CA ASN A 78 -3.36 11.60 -1.55
C ASN A 78 -4.54 11.03 -2.35
N GLU A 79 -5.76 11.56 -2.14
CA GLU A 79 -6.92 11.19 -2.94
C GLU A 79 -6.75 11.58 -4.42
N GLU A 80 -6.18 12.75 -4.70
CA GLU A 80 -5.85 13.18 -6.05
C GLU A 80 -4.78 12.28 -6.69
N LEU A 81 -3.75 11.90 -5.93
CA LEU A 81 -2.72 10.97 -6.41
C LEU A 81 -3.29 9.57 -6.69
N ASP A 82 -4.18 9.07 -5.82
CA ASP A 82 -4.86 7.79 -6.02
C ASP A 82 -5.75 7.83 -7.26
N GLN A 83 -6.49 8.93 -7.49
CA GLN A 83 -7.27 9.12 -8.72
C GLN A 83 -6.37 9.14 -9.97
N GLN A 84 -5.29 9.91 -9.95
CA GLN A 84 -4.32 9.96 -11.06
C GLN A 84 -3.67 8.60 -11.31
N LEU A 85 -3.42 7.83 -10.25
CA LEU A 85 -2.83 6.51 -10.33
C LEU A 85 -3.82 5.48 -10.91
N ASP A 86 -5.10 5.58 -10.59
CA ASP A 86 -6.13 4.74 -11.20
C ASP A 86 -6.40 5.11 -12.67
N GLU A 87 -6.43 6.39 -13.01
CA GLU A 87 -6.48 6.85 -14.41
C GLU A 87 -5.24 6.39 -15.20
N ALA A 88 -4.05 6.49 -14.60
CA ALA A 88 -2.80 6.03 -15.22
C ALA A 88 -2.80 4.50 -15.40
N LYS A 89 -3.31 3.73 -14.43
CA LYS A 89 -3.49 2.27 -14.58
C LYS A 89 -4.44 1.93 -15.72
N GLU A 90 -5.55 2.66 -15.87
CA GLU A 90 -6.50 2.43 -16.96
C GLU A 90 -5.88 2.76 -18.33
N MET A 91 -5.17 3.90 -18.43
CA MET A 91 -4.42 4.26 -19.63
C MET A 91 -3.32 3.24 -19.97
N ILE A 92 -2.57 2.76 -18.97
CA ILE A 92 -1.56 1.72 -19.17
C ILE A 92 -2.22 0.40 -19.58
N GLY A 93 -3.31 -0.02 -18.93
CA GLY A 93 -4.04 -1.24 -19.27
C GLY A 93 -4.57 -1.22 -20.71
N THR A 94 -5.12 -0.10 -21.15
CA THR A 94 -5.59 0.09 -22.53
C THR A 94 -4.44 0.18 -23.53
N GLN A 95 -3.35 0.87 -23.19
CA GLN A 95 -2.19 1.02 -24.08
C GLN A 95 -1.37 -0.28 -24.20
N VAL A 96 -1.28 -1.07 -23.14
CA VAL A 96 -0.67 -2.42 -23.13
C VAL A 96 -1.55 -3.38 -23.95
N ALA A 97 -2.87 -3.36 -23.78
CA ALA A 97 -3.79 -4.16 -24.60
C ALA A 97 -3.70 -3.81 -26.11
N GLN A 98 -3.52 -2.53 -26.45
CA GLN A 98 -3.40 -2.10 -27.84
C GLN A 98 -2.02 -2.40 -28.45
N SER A 99 -0.94 -2.26 -27.69
CA SER A 99 0.43 -2.49 -28.19
C SER A 99 0.74 -3.98 -28.37
N LEU A 100 0.11 -4.87 -27.59
CA LEU A 100 0.29 -6.32 -27.69
C LEU A 100 -0.65 -7.01 -28.68
N LYS A 101 -1.69 -6.32 -29.16
CA LYS A 101 -2.54 -6.78 -30.28
C LYS A 101 -1.73 -7.00 -31.57
N VAL A 102 -0.49 -6.50 -31.62
CA VAL A 102 0.45 -6.69 -32.74
C VAL A 102 1.09 -8.08 -32.72
N GLU A 103 1.30 -8.72 -31.56
CA GLU A 103 1.86 -10.09 -31.48
C GLU A 103 0.85 -11.17 -31.88
N ASP A 104 -0.44 -10.95 -31.59
CA ASP A 104 -1.55 -11.89 -31.86
C ASP A 104 -2.02 -11.90 -33.32
N LYS A 105 -1.53 -10.99 -34.20
CA LYS A 105 -1.90 -11.00 -35.62
C LYS A 105 -1.48 -12.33 -36.26
N GLY A 106 -2.49 -13.14 -36.58
CA GLY A 106 -2.35 -14.46 -37.21
C GLY A 106 -2.26 -15.65 -36.25
N ALA A 107 -2.28 -15.45 -34.93
CA ALA A 107 -2.31 -16.55 -33.97
C ALA A 107 -3.72 -17.15 -33.87
N GLN A 108 -3.81 -18.47 -33.65
CA GLN A 108 -5.08 -19.11 -33.27
C GLN A 108 -5.30 -18.95 -31.78
N ALA A 109 -6.53 -18.63 -31.37
CA ALA A 109 -6.86 -18.43 -29.97
C ALA A 109 -8.10 -19.22 -29.53
N GLU A 110 -8.10 -19.66 -28.28
CA GLU A 110 -9.21 -20.34 -27.60
C GLU A 110 -9.35 -19.80 -26.18
N THR A 111 -10.59 -19.64 -25.70
CA THR A 111 -10.87 -19.28 -24.31
C THR A 111 -11.13 -20.54 -23.50
N LEU A 112 -10.37 -20.70 -22.42
CA LEU A 112 -10.40 -21.86 -21.55
C LEU A 112 -11.07 -21.52 -20.21
N PRO A 113 -12.01 -22.34 -19.72
CA PRO A 113 -12.75 -22.08 -18.48
C PRO A 113 -11.94 -22.49 -17.23
N ARG A 114 -10.69 -22.03 -17.13
CA ARG A 114 -9.74 -22.35 -16.05
C ARG A 114 -8.86 -21.14 -15.74
N SER A 115 -8.37 -21.07 -14.50
CA SER A 115 -7.45 -20.02 -14.05
C SER A 115 -6.12 -20.05 -14.81
N LEU A 116 -5.50 -18.87 -14.94
CA LEU A 116 -4.20 -18.73 -15.60
C LEU A 116 -3.14 -19.65 -14.97
N GLU A 117 -3.17 -19.84 -13.66
CA GLU A 117 -2.21 -20.69 -12.94
C GLU A 117 -2.32 -22.16 -13.37
N ILE A 118 -3.55 -22.70 -13.45
CA ILE A 118 -3.79 -24.08 -13.85
C ILE A 118 -3.41 -24.26 -15.31
N VAL A 119 -3.84 -23.34 -16.18
CA VAL A 119 -3.54 -23.42 -17.62
C VAL A 119 -2.04 -23.34 -17.85
N SER A 120 -1.34 -22.43 -17.17
CA SER A 120 0.12 -22.30 -17.26
C SER A 120 0.84 -23.60 -16.92
N LYS A 121 0.50 -24.24 -15.79
CA LYS A 121 1.10 -25.52 -15.38
C LYS A 121 0.88 -26.62 -16.43
N VAL A 122 -0.36 -26.75 -16.90
CA VAL A 122 -0.72 -27.78 -17.90
C VAL A 122 -0.02 -27.53 -19.23
N VAL A 123 0.12 -26.26 -19.65
CA VAL A 123 0.86 -25.91 -20.88
C VAL A 123 2.32 -26.34 -20.78
N GLU A 124 3.00 -26.04 -19.68
CA GLU A 124 4.40 -26.45 -19.49
C GLU A 124 4.56 -27.97 -19.50
N GLU A 125 3.69 -28.68 -18.78
CA GLU A 125 3.70 -30.14 -18.72
C GLU A 125 3.40 -30.76 -20.09
N ALA A 126 2.42 -30.24 -20.81
CA ALA A 126 2.03 -30.75 -22.13
C ALA A 126 3.12 -30.50 -23.17
N LEU A 127 3.74 -29.31 -23.19
CA LEU A 127 4.86 -29.02 -24.08
C LEU A 127 6.05 -29.94 -23.79
N SER A 128 6.41 -30.10 -22.51
CA SER A 128 7.49 -30.98 -22.07
C SER A 128 7.22 -32.45 -22.43
N ARG A 129 6.00 -32.94 -22.17
CA ARG A 129 5.57 -34.31 -22.52
C ARG A 129 5.65 -34.60 -24.01
N ASN A 130 5.46 -33.59 -24.85
CA ASN A 130 5.56 -33.68 -26.30
C ASN A 130 6.98 -33.39 -26.84
N GLY A 131 7.96 -33.23 -25.93
CA GLY A 131 9.36 -33.04 -26.28
C GLY A 131 9.73 -31.64 -26.73
N TYR A 132 8.87 -30.64 -26.47
CA TYR A 132 9.19 -29.24 -26.70
C TYR A 132 9.85 -28.67 -25.46
N ARG A 133 11.12 -28.29 -25.57
CA ARG A 133 11.83 -27.55 -24.53
C ARG A 133 11.46 -26.08 -24.63
N LEU A 134 11.33 -25.40 -23.50
CA LEU A 134 11.10 -23.97 -23.46
C LEU A 134 12.42 -23.23 -23.62
N LYS A 135 12.51 -22.40 -24.66
CA LYS A 135 13.60 -21.44 -24.87
C LYS A 135 13.42 -20.21 -23.98
N VAL A 136 12.19 -19.73 -23.86
CA VAL A 136 11.82 -18.56 -23.03
C VAL A 136 10.52 -18.88 -22.32
N SER A 137 10.42 -18.48 -21.05
CA SER A 137 9.20 -18.50 -20.25
C SER A 137 9.13 -17.22 -19.44
N VAL A 138 8.06 -16.45 -19.63
CA VAL A 138 7.76 -15.23 -18.87
C VAL A 138 6.40 -15.42 -18.22
N LYS A 139 6.31 -15.23 -16.90
CA LYS A 139 5.07 -15.36 -16.14
C LYS A 139 4.86 -14.12 -15.29
N THR A 140 3.63 -13.64 -15.28
CA THR A 140 3.12 -12.55 -14.46
C THR A 140 1.75 -12.95 -13.92
N ASP A 141 1.18 -12.16 -13.02
CA ASP A 141 -0.11 -12.46 -12.39
C ASP A 141 -1.28 -12.49 -13.39
N HIS A 142 -1.15 -11.77 -14.52
CA HIS A 142 -2.22 -11.65 -15.52
C HIS A 142 -1.85 -12.23 -16.89
N ARG A 143 -0.59 -12.62 -17.12
CA ARG A 143 -0.13 -13.12 -18.42
C ARG A 143 1.02 -14.11 -18.28
N ALA A 144 1.06 -15.10 -19.16
CA ALA A 144 2.23 -15.94 -19.36
C ALA A 144 2.56 -16.09 -20.84
N VAL A 145 3.84 -16.10 -21.19
CA VAL A 145 4.33 -16.27 -22.56
C VAL A 145 5.44 -17.31 -22.58
N TYR A 146 5.28 -18.30 -23.47
CA TYR A 146 6.21 -19.40 -23.65
C TYR A 146 6.69 -19.44 -25.09
N VAL A 147 8.00 -19.58 -25.29
CA VAL A 147 8.59 -19.81 -26.61
C VAL A 147 9.33 -21.13 -26.55
N THR A 148 9.00 -22.06 -27.44
CA THR A 148 9.70 -23.35 -27.50
C THR A 148 11.02 -23.21 -28.25
N GLU A 149 11.93 -24.14 -28.00
CA GLU A 149 13.02 -24.41 -28.93
C GLU A 149 12.47 -24.96 -30.25
N ARG A 150 13.27 -24.83 -31.30
CA ARG A 150 12.94 -25.34 -32.62
C ARG A 150 13.21 -26.84 -32.65
N LYS A 151 12.18 -27.63 -32.92
CA LYS A 151 12.24 -29.09 -32.95
C LYS A 151 12.08 -29.58 -34.38
N VAL A 152 12.97 -30.45 -34.84
CA VAL A 152 12.76 -31.23 -36.07
C VAL A 152 12.04 -32.51 -35.69
N SER A 153 10.87 -32.71 -36.24
CA SER A 153 9.98 -33.81 -35.90
C SER A 153 10.44 -35.12 -36.53
N ASN A 154 10.91 -36.02 -35.68
CA ASN A 154 10.81 -37.46 -35.96
C ASN A 154 9.36 -37.87 -35.59
N PRO A 155 8.73 -38.78 -36.34
CA PRO A 155 7.28 -38.99 -36.25
C PRO A 155 6.82 -39.32 -34.82
N VAL A 156 6.09 -38.38 -34.22
CA VAL A 156 5.29 -38.52 -32.98
C VAL A 156 4.02 -37.66 -33.15
N THR A 157 2.93 -38.07 -32.51
CA THR A 157 1.50 -37.73 -32.66
C THR A 157 1.13 -36.26 -32.99
N LEU A 158 1.93 -35.27 -32.58
CA LEU A 158 1.66 -33.86 -32.85
C LEU A 158 2.19 -33.34 -34.18
N GLU A 159 3.15 -34.02 -34.81
CA GLU A 159 3.96 -33.43 -35.88
C GLU A 159 3.86 -34.22 -37.19
N VAL A 160 4.08 -33.53 -38.31
CA VAL A 160 4.19 -34.15 -39.64
C VAL A 160 5.65 -34.58 -39.85
N THR A 161 5.90 -35.79 -40.31
CA THR A 161 7.27 -36.31 -40.52
C THR A 161 8.15 -35.35 -41.32
N GLY A 162 9.34 -35.04 -40.80
CA GLY A 162 10.28 -34.14 -41.47
C GLY A 162 9.86 -32.67 -41.40
N SER A 163 9.03 -32.28 -40.42
CA SER A 163 8.71 -30.88 -40.17
C SER A 163 9.66 -30.28 -39.14
N ARG A 164 9.78 -28.95 -39.13
CA ARG A 164 10.52 -28.20 -38.13
C ARG A 164 9.60 -27.16 -37.53
N ASN A 165 9.38 -27.26 -36.22
CA ASN A 165 8.33 -26.52 -35.53
C ASN A 165 8.93 -25.73 -34.37
N GLN A 166 8.44 -24.50 -34.21
CA GLN A 166 8.63 -23.68 -33.02
C GLN A 166 7.30 -23.03 -32.69
N TYR A 167 6.96 -22.97 -31.41
CA TYR A 167 5.71 -22.38 -30.95
C TYR A 167 5.95 -21.19 -30.05
N LEU A 168 5.10 -20.19 -30.21
CA LEU A 168 4.86 -19.13 -29.25
C LEU A 168 3.47 -19.34 -28.68
N VAL A 169 3.39 -19.51 -27.36
CA VAL A 169 2.14 -19.67 -26.62
C VAL A 169 1.99 -18.48 -25.71
N SER A 170 0.88 -17.74 -25.83
CA SER A 170 0.54 -16.68 -24.91
C SER A 170 -0.75 -17.01 -24.17
N LEU A 171 -0.75 -16.73 -22.87
CA LEU A 171 -1.86 -16.92 -21.97
C LEU A 171 -2.20 -15.58 -21.33
N GLU A 172 -3.47 -15.22 -21.30
CA GLU A 172 -3.96 -13.99 -20.70
C GLU A 172 -5.12 -14.33 -19.75
N SER A 173 -5.02 -13.87 -18.51
CA SER A 173 -6.11 -14.02 -17.54
C SER A 173 -7.28 -13.15 -17.97
N LEU A 174 -8.46 -13.76 -18.06
CA LEU A 174 -9.72 -13.06 -18.29
C LEU A 174 -10.52 -12.99 -16.98
N PRO A 175 -11.55 -12.11 -16.92
CA PRO A 175 -12.55 -12.16 -15.87
C PRO A 175 -13.21 -13.55 -15.75
N ASP A 176 -13.89 -13.80 -14.63
CA ASP A 176 -14.59 -15.07 -14.37
C ASP A 176 -13.68 -16.31 -14.31
N ASN A 177 -12.41 -16.12 -13.93
CA ASN A 177 -11.44 -17.20 -13.80
C ASN A 177 -11.23 -18.00 -15.10
N GLN A 178 -11.32 -17.29 -16.23
CA GLN A 178 -11.05 -17.82 -17.56
C GLN A 178 -9.66 -17.42 -18.03
N THR A 179 -9.12 -18.14 -19.01
CA THR A 179 -7.82 -17.84 -19.62
C THR A 179 -7.95 -17.86 -21.12
N LYS A 180 -7.52 -16.78 -21.80
CA LYS A 180 -7.34 -16.78 -23.25
C LYS A 180 -5.99 -17.42 -23.56
N LEU A 181 -6.01 -18.50 -24.32
CA LEU A 181 -4.84 -19.17 -24.89
C LEU A 181 -4.70 -18.73 -26.35
N ALA A 182 -3.55 -18.20 -26.73
CA ALA A 182 -3.20 -17.96 -28.13
C ALA A 182 -1.92 -18.71 -28.49
N VAL A 183 -1.92 -19.33 -29.67
CA VAL A 183 -0.83 -20.15 -30.20
C VAL A 183 -0.45 -19.64 -31.58
N LYS A 184 0.86 -19.42 -31.76
CA LYS A 184 1.47 -19.10 -33.04
C LYS A 184 2.59 -20.09 -33.34
N ALA A 185 2.59 -20.65 -34.53
CA ALA A 185 3.58 -21.62 -34.97
C ALA A 185 4.49 -21.03 -36.05
N GLU A 186 5.78 -21.29 -35.93
CA GLU A 186 6.72 -21.21 -37.04
C GLU A 186 6.93 -22.65 -37.55
N PHE A 187 6.27 -22.97 -38.66
CA PHE A 187 6.22 -24.30 -39.23
C PHE A 187 6.92 -24.34 -40.59
N GLU A 188 7.79 -25.33 -40.76
CA GLU A 188 8.53 -25.56 -42.00
C GLU A 188 8.59 -27.04 -42.33
N ARG A 189 8.67 -27.37 -43.62
CA ARG A 189 8.95 -28.73 -44.08
C ARG A 189 10.42 -28.88 -44.45
N VAL A 190 11.07 -29.92 -43.96
CA VAL A 190 12.45 -30.27 -44.28
C VAL A 190 12.43 -31.43 -45.28
N ALA A 191 12.82 -31.16 -46.51
CA ALA A 191 12.93 -32.17 -47.57
C ALA A 191 14.20 -33.03 -47.39
N GLN A 192 14.23 -34.17 -48.10
CA GLN A 192 15.41 -35.02 -48.17
C GLN A 192 16.62 -34.20 -48.67
N GLY A 193 17.68 -34.16 -47.88
CA GLY A 193 18.86 -33.32 -48.13
C GLY A 193 18.90 -31.99 -47.37
N GLY A 194 18.01 -31.76 -46.39
CA GLY A 194 18.07 -30.61 -45.48
C GLY A 194 17.55 -29.30 -46.05
N ARG A 195 16.91 -29.34 -47.22
CA ARG A 195 16.26 -28.16 -47.83
C ARG A 195 14.97 -27.83 -47.09
N VAL A 196 14.81 -26.56 -46.73
CA VAL A 196 13.59 -26.06 -46.10
C VAL A 196 12.60 -25.61 -47.18
N LEU A 197 11.38 -26.11 -47.12
CA LEU A 197 10.26 -25.73 -47.97
C LEU A 197 9.34 -24.78 -47.20
N SER A 198 8.91 -23.71 -47.85
CA SER A 198 7.87 -22.81 -47.34
C SER A 198 6.55 -23.55 -47.23
N VAL A 199 5.82 -23.27 -46.17
CA VAL A 199 4.53 -23.89 -45.87
C VAL A 199 3.42 -22.85 -46.03
N SER A 200 2.22 -23.28 -46.43
CA SER A 200 1.07 -22.39 -46.58
C SER A 200 0.53 -21.92 -45.23
N ALA A 201 -0.24 -20.84 -45.26
CA ALA A 201 -0.89 -20.31 -44.05
C ALA A 201 -1.89 -21.32 -43.47
N GLU A 202 -2.59 -22.08 -44.33
CA GLU A 202 -3.56 -23.09 -43.94
C GLU A 202 -2.90 -24.23 -43.15
N GLU A 203 -1.78 -24.77 -43.64
CA GLU A 203 -1.03 -25.82 -42.92
C GLU A 203 -0.51 -25.31 -41.57
N THR A 204 -0.12 -24.03 -41.49
CA THR A 204 0.32 -23.42 -40.23
C THR A 204 -0.83 -23.34 -39.22
N VAL A 205 -2.01 -22.87 -39.67
CA VAL A 205 -3.22 -22.79 -38.85
C VAL A 205 -3.66 -24.16 -38.36
N GLU A 206 -3.58 -25.20 -39.18
CA GLU A 206 -3.92 -26.57 -38.78
C GLU A 206 -3.03 -27.08 -37.63
N ILE A 207 -1.73 -26.76 -37.67
CA ILE A 207 -0.76 -27.14 -36.64
C ILE A 207 -0.99 -26.35 -35.35
N GLU A 208 -1.29 -25.05 -35.44
CA GLU A 208 -1.66 -24.22 -34.29
C GLU A 208 -2.93 -24.76 -33.61
N GLN A 209 -3.97 -25.06 -34.38
CA GLN A 209 -5.21 -25.67 -33.86
C GLN A 209 -4.99 -27.07 -33.29
N ARG A 210 -4.04 -27.84 -33.83
CA ARG A 210 -3.69 -29.15 -33.27
C ARG A 210 -3.07 -29.01 -31.88
N LEU A 211 -2.16 -28.06 -31.68
CA LEU A 211 -1.58 -27.80 -30.37
C LEU A 211 -2.64 -27.32 -29.38
N ILE A 212 -3.50 -26.38 -29.78
CA ILE A 212 -4.63 -25.91 -28.95
C ILE A 212 -5.49 -27.09 -28.48
N ARG A 213 -5.92 -27.98 -29.40
CA ARG A 213 -6.71 -29.17 -29.05
C ARG A 213 -6.00 -30.10 -28.06
N GLU A 214 -4.69 -30.29 -28.21
CA GLU A 214 -3.91 -31.12 -27.29
C GLU A 214 -3.82 -30.49 -25.90
N LEU A 215 -3.62 -29.18 -25.81
CA LEU A 215 -3.61 -28.44 -24.54
C LEU A 215 -4.99 -28.49 -23.86
N SER A 216 -6.06 -28.27 -24.62
CA SER A 216 -7.44 -28.36 -24.13
C SER A 216 -7.79 -29.78 -23.65
N LYS A 217 -7.28 -30.81 -24.33
CA LYS A 217 -7.41 -32.21 -23.89
C LYS A 217 -6.62 -32.48 -22.60
N ALA A 218 -5.40 -31.95 -22.47
CA ALA A 218 -4.61 -32.08 -21.25
C ALA A 218 -5.29 -31.41 -20.05
N LEU A 219 -6.02 -30.31 -20.27
CA LEU A 219 -6.82 -29.63 -19.24
C LEU A 219 -8.08 -30.40 -18.84
N ALA A 220 -8.64 -31.19 -19.76
CA ALA A 220 -9.79 -32.05 -19.47
C ALA A 220 -9.40 -33.32 -18.70
N THR A 221 -8.12 -33.70 -18.71
CA THR A 221 -7.63 -34.85 -17.94
C THR A 221 -7.23 -34.38 -16.53
N PRO A 222 -7.90 -34.85 -15.46
CA PRO A 222 -7.49 -34.49 -14.11
C PRO A 222 -6.09 -35.05 -13.87
N ALA A 223 -5.12 -34.17 -13.59
CA ALA A 223 -3.80 -34.56 -13.12
C ALA A 223 -4.00 -35.48 -11.91
N LYS A 224 -3.48 -36.70 -12.00
CA LYS A 224 -3.44 -37.61 -10.85
C LYS A 224 -2.55 -36.93 -9.79
N THR A 225 -3.19 -36.60 -8.67
CA THR A 225 -2.59 -36.20 -7.38
C THR A 225 -1.38 -37.03 -7.00
#